data_AF-A0AAU2HFI1-F1
#
_entry.id   AF-A0AAU2HFI1-F1
#
_cell.length_a   1.000
_cell.length_b   1.000
_cell.length_c   1.000
_cell.angle_alpha   90.00
_cell.angle_beta   90.00
_cell.angle_gamma   90.00
#
_symmetry.space_group_name_H-M   'P 1'
#
loop_
_entity.id
_entity.type
_entity.pdbx_description
1 polymer ?
#
loop_
_entity_poly.entity_id
_entity_poly.type
_entity_poly.pdbx_seq_one_letter_code
_entity_poly.pdbx_strand_id
1 'polypeptide(L)'
;MRRPVESGQYTSRAFADACNRAGLRQSMSAIGSSADNALAESFDATFKRKTLQGRKSWSSEREARLDALAGCTATTPEAVTPASGNAAQSPTRQRSEQHQLR
;
A
#
# COMPACT_ATOMS: atom_id res chain seq x y z
N MET A 1 -15.70 5.88 26.91
CA MET A 1 -15.61 5.29 25.54
C MET A 1 -14.32 4.49 25.44
N ARG A 2 -14.35 3.26 24.91
CA ARG A 2 -13.13 2.48 24.65
C ARG A 2 -12.45 2.98 23.38
N ARG A 3 -11.13 3.12 23.40
CA ARG A 3 -10.36 3.49 22.20
C ARG A 3 -10.44 2.33 21.18
N PRO A 4 -10.53 2.65 19.87
CA PRO A 4 -10.36 1.64 18.83
C PRO A 4 -9.02 0.92 18.98
N VAL A 5 -9.04 -0.41 18.84
CA VAL A 5 -7.82 -1.21 18.78
C VAL A 5 -7.38 -1.24 17.31
N GLU A 6 -6.22 -0.66 17.03
CA GLU A 6 -5.60 -0.76 15.71
C GLU A 6 -4.79 -2.06 15.59
N SER A 7 -4.83 -2.71 14.42
CA SER A 7 -4.10 -3.95 14.20
C SER A 7 -2.61 -3.67 13.95
N GLY A 8 -1.72 -4.12 14.86
CA GLY A 8 -0.27 -3.96 14.75
C GLY A 8 0.44 -5.10 14.00
N GLN A 9 -0.18 -5.70 12.98
CA GLN A 9 0.36 -6.90 12.32
C GLN A 9 1.74 -6.63 11.67
N TYR A 10 1.86 -5.53 10.91
CA TYR A 10 3.10 -5.12 10.25
C TYR A 10 4.17 -4.56 11.19
N THR A 11 3.80 -4.20 12.42
CA THR A 11 4.73 -3.78 13.48
C THR A 11 5.00 -4.89 14.50
N SER A 12 4.43 -6.08 14.28
CA SER A 12 4.57 -7.20 15.22
C SER A 12 5.98 -7.77 15.22
N ARG A 13 6.40 -8.31 16.37
CA ARG A 13 7.71 -8.95 16.51
C ARG A 13 7.88 -10.13 15.55
N ALA A 14 6.84 -10.96 15.42
CA ALA A 14 6.86 -12.12 14.55
C ALA A 14 7.07 -11.75 13.08
N PHE A 15 6.42 -10.67 12.61
CA PHE A 15 6.65 -10.14 11.27
C PHE A 15 8.07 -9.59 11.11
N ALA A 16 8.56 -8.85 12.11
CA ALA A 16 9.91 -8.30 12.05
C ALA A 16 10.99 -9.39 12.01
N ASP A 17 10.84 -10.45 12.80
CA ASP A 17 11.74 -11.61 12.76
C ASP A 17 11.66 -12.32 11.40
N ALA A 18 10.48 -12.41 10.78
CA ALA A 18 10.34 -12.98 9.44
C ALA A 18 11.05 -12.14 8.38
N CYS A 19 10.91 -10.80 8.40
CA CYS A 19 11.65 -9.91 7.51
C CYS A 19 13.16 -10.05 7.69
N ASN A 20 13.64 -10.10 8.93
CA ASN A 20 15.07 -10.27 9.23
C ASN A 20 15.61 -11.60 8.68
N ARG A 21 14.88 -12.71 8.87
CA ARG A 21 15.27 -14.03 8.31
C ARG A 21 15.31 -14.03 6.78
N ALA A 22 14.44 -13.26 6.14
CA ALA A 22 14.41 -13.10 4.69
C ALA A 22 15.41 -12.04 4.16
N GLY A 23 16.17 -11.37 5.02
CA GLY A 23 17.08 -10.28 4.64
C GLY A 23 16.36 -9.01 4.16
N LEU A 24 15.07 -8.85 4.50
CA LEU A 24 14.24 -7.73 4.07
C LEU A 24 14.34 -6.56 5.06
N ARG A 25 14.68 -5.36 4.54
CA ARG A 25 14.60 -4.13 5.32
C ARG A 25 13.17 -3.61 5.30
N GLN A 26 12.54 -3.56 6.47
CA GLN A 26 11.24 -2.93 6.62
C GLN A 26 11.36 -1.40 6.44
N SER A 27 10.37 -0.82 5.78
CA SER A 27 10.18 0.62 5.64
C SER A 27 8.72 0.92 5.93
N MET A 28 8.46 1.96 6.71
CA MET A 28 7.12 2.44 7.02
C MET A 28 6.97 3.86 6.48
N SER A 29 5.79 4.18 5.96
CA SER A 29 5.43 5.54 5.57
C SER A 29 5.52 6.49 6.76
N ALA A 30 5.80 7.77 6.50
CA ALA A 30 5.77 8.77 7.56
C ALA A 30 4.35 8.88 8.14
N ILE A 31 4.25 9.06 9.46
CA ILE A 31 2.96 9.27 10.13
C ILE A 31 2.28 10.50 9.50
N GLY A 32 1.04 10.33 9.05
CA GLY A 32 0.26 11.41 8.43
C GLY A 32 0.62 11.72 6.97
N SER A 33 1.53 10.96 6.34
CA SER A 33 1.86 11.10 4.92
C SER A 33 1.02 10.14 4.07
N SER A 34 -0.11 10.61 3.56
CA SER A 34 -0.95 9.81 2.66
C SER A 34 -0.30 9.60 1.29
N ALA A 35 0.56 10.52 0.85
CA ALA A 35 1.25 10.42 -0.44
C ALA A 35 2.16 9.17 -0.52
N ASP A 36 2.84 8.81 0.58
CA ASP A 36 3.72 7.64 0.64
C ASP A 36 2.95 6.33 0.41
N ASN A 37 1.65 6.29 0.76
CA ASN A 37 0.79 5.11 0.58
C ASN A 37 -0.13 5.22 -0.64
N ALA A 38 -0.27 6.39 -1.25
CA ALA A 38 -1.26 6.67 -2.29
C ALA A 38 -1.15 5.72 -3.49
N LEU A 39 0.07 5.31 -3.86
CA LEU A 39 0.25 4.34 -4.94
C LEU A 39 -0.33 2.97 -4.57
N ALA A 40 -0.04 2.47 -3.36
CA ALA A 40 -0.57 1.20 -2.89
C ALA A 40 -2.10 1.26 -2.72
N GLU A 41 -2.62 2.35 -2.16
CA GLU A 41 -4.07 2.55 -1.98
C GLU A 41 -4.81 2.66 -3.31
N SER A 42 -4.24 3.34 -4.31
CA SER A 42 -4.86 3.47 -5.63
C SER A 42 -4.90 2.14 -6.38
N PHE A 43 -3.87 1.31 -6.23
CA PHE A 43 -3.85 -0.06 -6.72
C PHE A 43 -4.95 -0.89 -6.05
N ASP A 44 -5.01 -0.89 -4.72
CA ASP A 44 -6.01 -1.63 -3.94
C ASP A 44 -7.44 -1.21 -4.31
N ALA A 45 -7.68 0.09 -4.48
CA ALA A 45 -8.97 0.63 -4.87
C ALA A 45 -9.36 0.19 -6.29
N THR A 46 -8.42 0.25 -7.23
CA THR A 46 -8.64 -0.19 -8.61
C THR A 46 -8.88 -1.69 -8.69
N PHE A 47 -8.09 -2.48 -7.95
CA PHE A 47 -8.24 -3.93 -7.86
C PHE A 47 -9.62 -4.31 -7.33
N LYS A 48 -10.02 -3.77 -6.16
CA LYS A 48 -11.35 -4.03 -5.58
C LYS A 48 -12.46 -3.62 -6.52
N ARG A 49 -12.34 -2.47 -7.19
CA ARG A 49 -13.33 -2.04 -8.18
C ARG A 49 -13.43 -3.04 -9.32
N LYS A 50 -12.33 -3.40 -9.98
CA LYS A 50 -12.35 -4.35 -11.11
C LYS A 50 -12.87 -5.74 -10.71
N THR A 51 -12.50 -6.22 -9.53
CA THR A 51 -12.81 -7.58 -9.07
C THR A 51 -14.21 -7.70 -8.46
N LEU A 52 -14.72 -6.65 -7.80
CA LEU A 52 -15.98 -6.69 -7.05
C LEU A 52 -17.13 -5.95 -7.73
N GLN A 53 -16.86 -5.05 -8.69
CA GLN A 53 -17.93 -4.29 -9.34
C GLN A 53 -18.82 -5.21 -10.19
N GLY A 54 -20.08 -5.36 -9.78
CA GLY A 54 -21.08 -6.15 -10.49
C GLY A 54 -21.08 -7.65 -10.18
N ARG A 55 -20.09 -8.17 -9.44
CA ARG A 55 -20.03 -9.59 -9.05
C ARG A 55 -20.48 -9.77 -7.59
N LYS A 56 -21.47 -10.65 -7.38
CA LYS A 56 -22.02 -10.95 -6.04
C LYS A 56 -21.27 -12.05 -5.30
N SER A 57 -20.66 -13.01 -6.02
CA SER A 57 -19.88 -14.12 -5.46
C SER A 57 -19.10 -14.86 -6.57
N TRP A 58 -18.24 -15.79 -6.16
CA TRP A 58 -17.62 -16.81 -7.01
C TRP A 58 -18.10 -18.20 -6.57
N SER A 59 -18.09 -19.17 -7.48
CA SER A 59 -18.52 -20.54 -7.17
C SER A 59 -17.46 -21.33 -6.40
N SER A 60 -16.21 -20.87 -6.41
CA SER A 60 -15.14 -21.45 -5.61
C SER A 60 -14.04 -20.44 -5.27
N GLU A 61 -13.26 -20.73 -4.24
CA GLU A 61 -12.08 -19.96 -3.86
C GLU A 61 -11.02 -19.94 -4.99
N ARG A 62 -10.88 -21.06 -5.73
CA ARG A 62 -9.97 -21.14 -6.86
C ARG A 62 -10.35 -20.17 -7.98
N GLU A 63 -11.64 -20.08 -8.29
CA GLU A 63 -12.16 -19.15 -9.29
C GLU A 63 -11.90 -17.70 -8.87
N ALA A 64 -12.14 -17.36 -7.60
CA ALA A 64 -11.85 -16.03 -7.06
C ALA A 64 -10.36 -15.67 -7.18
N ARG A 65 -9.45 -16.61 -6.87
CA ARG A 65 -8.00 -16.38 -7.01
C ARG A 65 -7.56 -16.16 -8.45
N LEU A 66 -8.09 -16.94 -9.40
CA LEU A 66 -7.73 -16.80 -10.81
C LEU A 66 -8.23 -15.49 -11.40
N ASP A 67 -9.46 -15.09 -11.04
CA ASP A 67 -10.04 -13.82 -11.46
C ASP A 67 -9.30 -12.61 -10.87
N ALA A 68 -8.94 -12.68 -9.59
CA ALA A 68 -8.06 -11.71 -8.94
C ALA A 68 -6.72 -11.57 -9.68
N LEU A 69 -6.04 -12.70 -9.96
CA LEU A 69 -4.75 -12.67 -10.64
C LEU A 69 -4.85 -12.09 -12.05
N ALA A 70 -5.89 -12.49 -12.80
CA ALA A 70 -6.16 -11.94 -14.13
C ALA A 70 -6.37 -10.42 -14.08
N GLY A 71 -7.06 -9.91 -13.04
CA GLY A 71 -7.27 -8.49 -12.79
C GLY A 71 -5.98 -7.68 -12.60
N CYS A 72 -4.95 -8.31 -12.01
CA CYS A 72 -3.62 -7.73 -11.80
C CYS A 72 -2.77 -7.68 -13.08
N THR A 73 -2.93 -8.66 -13.98
CA THR A 73 -2.19 -8.73 -15.25
C THR A 73 -2.87 -7.97 -16.39
N ALA A 74 -4.12 -7.54 -16.19
CA ALA A 74 -4.88 -6.82 -17.19
C ALA A 74 -4.46 -5.35 -17.28
N THR A 75 -3.80 -4.96 -18.37
CA THR A 75 -3.54 -3.56 -18.72
C THR A 75 -4.86 -2.82 -18.90
N THR A 76 -5.07 -1.76 -18.13
CA THR A 76 -6.22 -0.88 -18.29
C THR A 76 -6.12 -0.16 -19.65
N PRO A 77 -7.15 -0.13 -20.51
CA PRO A 77 -7.13 0.71 -21.70
C PRO A 77 -7.03 2.19 -21.30
N GLU A 78 -6.31 3.02 -22.09
CA GLU A 78 -5.97 4.42 -21.76
C GLU A 78 -7.15 5.26 -21.23
N ALA A 79 -8.36 4.97 -21.70
CA ALA A 79 -9.61 5.65 -21.36
C ALA A 79 -10.02 5.57 -19.87
N VAL A 80 -9.36 4.77 -19.03
CA VAL A 80 -9.70 4.61 -17.59
C VAL A 80 -8.53 4.96 -16.67
N THR A 81 -7.53 5.70 -17.15
CA THR A 81 -6.39 6.15 -16.32
C THR A 81 -6.87 7.21 -15.32
N PRO A 82 -6.92 6.95 -14.00
CA PRO A 82 -7.21 7.99 -13.03
C PRO A 82 -6.04 8.98 -12.97
N ALA A 83 -6.33 10.27 -12.77
CA ALA A 83 -5.31 11.30 -12.66
C ALA A 83 -4.30 10.95 -11.54
N SER A 84 -3.02 10.88 -11.89
CA SER A 84 -1.92 10.69 -10.95
C SER A 84 -1.84 11.89 -10.00
N GLY A 85 -2.09 11.66 -8.71
CA GLY A 85 -1.97 12.68 -7.65
C GLY A 85 -0.52 13.02 -7.26
N ASN A 86 0.50 12.46 -7.94
CA ASN A 86 1.91 12.60 -7.57
C ASN A 86 2.56 13.93 -8.02
N ALA A 87 1.79 14.92 -8.47
CA ALA A 87 2.31 16.16 -9.06
C ALA A 87 2.81 17.22 -8.05
N ALA A 88 2.81 16.95 -6.75
CA ALA A 88 3.40 17.86 -5.76
C ALA A 88 4.82 17.41 -5.38
N GLN A 89 5.82 18.11 -5.95
CA GLN A 89 7.25 17.98 -5.62
C GLN A 89 7.50 18.05 -4.11
N SER A 90 8.35 17.14 -3.62
CA SER A 90 8.89 17.11 -2.27
C SER A 90 9.52 18.46 -1.89
N PRO A 91 9.19 19.10 -0.76
CA PRO A 91 10.03 20.15 -0.23
C PRO A 91 11.29 19.49 0.31
N THR A 92 12.41 19.78 -0.35
CA THR A 92 13.77 19.46 0.05
C THR A 92 13.95 19.73 1.55
N ARG A 93 13.99 18.69 2.38
CA ARG A 93 14.28 18.83 3.81
C ARG A 93 15.75 19.22 3.94
N GLN A 94 16.00 20.50 4.22
CA GLN A 94 17.32 21.00 4.57
C GLN A 94 17.90 20.14 5.70
N ARG A 95 19.05 19.56 5.39
CA ARG A 95 19.92 18.84 6.31
C ARG A 95 20.49 19.88 7.28
N SER A 96 19.84 20.12 8.41
CA SER A 96 20.45 20.85 9.52
C SER A 96 21.54 19.96 10.11
N GLU A 97 22.75 20.16 9.65
CA GLU A 97 23.96 19.71 10.33
C GLU A 97 24.02 20.41 11.69
N GLN A 98 23.59 19.73 12.74
CA GLN A 98 24.02 20.03 14.09
C GLN A 98 24.79 18.85 14.62
N HIS A 99 26.05 18.80 14.22
CA HIS A 99 27.10 18.16 14.99
C HIS A 99 28.25 19.16 15.05
N GLN A 100 28.92 19.21 16.22
CA GLN A 100 30.13 19.98 16.56
C GLN A 100 29.81 21.33 17.23
N LEU A 101 30.20 21.71 18.46
CA LEU A 101 31.19 21.24 19.44
C LEU A 101 30.89 21.86 20.82
N ARG A 102 31.18 21.11 21.89
CA ARG A 102 31.38 21.52 23.30
C ARG A 102 30.22 22.12 24.09
#